data_AF-A0A0Q7W8A1-F1
#
_entry.id   AF-A0A0Q7W8A1-F1
#
_cell.length_a   1.000
_cell.length_b   1.000
_cell.length_c   1.000
_cell.angle_alpha   90.00
_cell.angle_beta   90.00
_cell.angle_gamma   90.00
#
_symmetry.space_group_name_H-M   'P 1'
#
loop_
_entity.id
_entity.type
_entity.pdbx_description
1 polymer ?
#
loop_
_entity_poly.entity_id
_entity_poly.type
_entity_poly.pdbx_seq_one_letter_code
_entity_poly.pdbx_strand_id
1 'polypeptide(L)'
;MRLAFLGTPEFSVACLAELVAAGHEIACVYSQPPAPRGRGHDLKPSPVHAFAESLGLSVRTPASMKTAEEIKAFRALDLDAAVVVAFGQILVREVLEAPRLGCFNLHASLLPRWRGAAPIQRAIMAGDAVTGVQVMRMSEGLDEGPVLMGEQVRIDALETAGTLHDKLAAVGARMLPVALGAIERGAARETPQSEDGVTYARKIKAAEARIDWTRPAAEVDRHIRGLSPFPGAWFEAPSDKGPVRVKALLSRVEDGEGAPGVALDEALLIACGDGAVRLLKAQREGKGAQDAEVFVRGFPLAAETVLA
;
A
#
# COMPACT_ATOMS: atom_id res chain seq x y z
N MET A 1 -0.04 -7.57 -27.48
CA MET A 1 -0.84 -6.36 -27.17
C MET A 1 -0.03 -5.08 -27.06
N ARG A 2 -0.63 -3.98 -27.53
CA ARG A 2 -0.24 -2.58 -27.33
C ARG A 2 -0.95 -1.99 -26.11
N LEU A 3 -0.19 -1.57 -25.11
CA LEU A 3 -0.68 -1.23 -23.78
C LEU A 3 -0.37 0.21 -23.37
N ALA A 4 -1.24 0.81 -22.57
CA ALA A 4 -0.86 1.87 -21.65
C ALA A 4 -0.70 1.30 -20.24
N PHE A 5 0.32 1.76 -19.52
CA PHE A 5 0.50 1.44 -18.10
C PHE A 5 0.28 2.69 -17.26
N LEU A 6 -0.66 2.65 -16.32
CA LEU A 6 -1.00 3.75 -15.44
C LEU A 6 -0.64 3.37 -14.00
N GLY A 7 0.40 3.99 -13.45
CA GLY A 7 0.86 3.69 -12.10
C GLY A 7 1.81 4.73 -11.54
N THR A 8 1.95 4.73 -10.21
CA THR A 8 2.75 5.76 -9.52
C THR A 8 3.77 5.18 -8.54
N PRO A 9 3.38 4.41 -7.51
CA PRO A 9 4.31 4.01 -6.45
C PRO A 9 5.22 2.83 -6.85
N GLU A 10 6.16 2.50 -5.97
CA GLU A 10 7.08 1.36 -6.09
C GLU A 10 6.34 0.04 -6.38
N PHE A 11 5.18 -0.18 -5.74
CA PHE A 11 4.31 -1.34 -5.98
C PHE A 11 4.10 -1.64 -7.47
N SER A 12 3.95 -0.59 -8.26
CA SER A 12 3.59 -0.65 -9.67
C SER A 12 4.80 -0.90 -10.58
N VAL A 13 6.03 -0.66 -10.10
CA VAL A 13 7.25 -0.79 -10.90
C VAL A 13 7.47 -2.24 -11.35
N ALA A 14 7.32 -3.18 -10.42
CA ALA A 14 7.45 -4.62 -10.73
C ALA A 14 6.43 -5.06 -11.80
N CYS A 15 5.21 -4.51 -11.75
CA CYS A 15 4.18 -4.81 -12.75
C CYS A 15 4.55 -4.28 -14.14
N LEU A 16 5.05 -3.04 -14.24
CA LEU A 16 5.51 -2.49 -15.52
C LEU A 16 6.69 -3.29 -16.07
N ALA A 17 7.65 -3.66 -15.22
CA ALA A 17 8.82 -4.46 -15.61
C ALA A 17 8.41 -5.82 -16.20
N GLU A 18 7.51 -6.54 -15.54
CA GLU A 18 7.02 -7.84 -16.03
C GLU A 18 6.25 -7.72 -17.35
N LEU A 19 5.47 -6.66 -17.54
CA LEU A 19 4.76 -6.44 -18.81
C LEU A 19 5.72 -6.18 -19.98
N VAL A 20 6.78 -5.40 -19.74
CA VAL A 20 7.85 -5.20 -20.73
C VAL A 20 8.58 -6.51 -21.02
N ALA A 21 8.93 -7.26 -19.99
CA ALA A 21 9.62 -8.55 -20.12
C ALA A 21 8.78 -9.60 -20.85
N ALA A 22 7.46 -9.58 -20.68
CA ALA A 22 6.51 -10.41 -21.43
C ALA A 22 6.37 -10.02 -22.91
N GLY A 23 7.06 -8.98 -23.38
CA GLY A 23 7.08 -8.57 -24.79
C GLY A 23 5.87 -7.74 -25.21
N HIS A 24 5.12 -7.16 -24.28
CA HIS A 24 4.07 -6.21 -24.61
C HIS A 24 4.67 -4.90 -25.13
N GLU A 25 4.00 -4.27 -26.10
CA GLU A 25 4.35 -2.92 -26.53
C GLU A 25 3.75 -1.91 -25.55
N ILE A 26 4.59 -1.24 -24.75
CA ILE A 26 4.13 -0.16 -23.87
C ILE A 26 4.11 1.16 -24.65
N ALA A 27 2.95 1.51 -25.20
CA ALA A 27 2.76 2.72 -26.00
C ALA A 27 2.97 4.00 -25.19
N CYS A 28 2.52 4.01 -23.93
CA CYS A 28 2.71 5.13 -23.02
C CYS A 28 2.58 4.70 -21.55
N VAL A 29 3.42 5.27 -20.70
CA VAL A 29 3.32 5.17 -19.24
C VAL A 29 2.71 6.45 -18.69
N TYR A 30 1.72 6.32 -17.82
CA TYR A 30 1.08 7.40 -17.11
C TYR A 30 1.41 7.33 -15.63
N SER A 31 1.78 8.47 -15.05
CA SER A 31 2.08 8.59 -13.63
C SER A 31 1.54 9.91 -13.09
N GLN A 32 1.46 10.04 -11.75
CA GLN A 32 1.31 11.35 -11.13
C GLN A 32 2.46 12.30 -11.52
N PRO A 33 2.20 13.62 -11.60
CA PRO A 33 3.24 14.64 -11.77
C PRO A 33 4.38 14.51 -10.75
N PRO A 34 5.61 14.88 -11.13
CA PRO A 34 6.70 15.03 -10.17
C PRO A 34 6.28 15.89 -8.97
N ALA A 35 6.60 15.41 -7.78
CA ALA A 35 6.23 16.06 -6.53
C ALA A 35 7.46 16.19 -5.63
N PRO A 36 7.47 17.17 -4.70
CA PRO A 36 8.55 17.29 -3.72
C PRO A 36 8.68 16.00 -2.90
N ARG A 37 9.83 15.32 -2.94
CA ARG A 37 10.09 14.10 -2.14
C ARG A 37 11.45 14.16 -1.44
N GLY A 38 11.44 13.91 -0.13
CA GLY A 38 12.64 13.88 0.71
C GLY A 38 13.03 15.26 1.25
N ARG A 39 14.24 15.36 1.81
CA ARG A 39 14.82 16.64 2.28
C ARG A 39 15.34 17.41 1.05
N GLY A 40 14.93 18.66 0.89
CA GLY A 40 15.40 19.54 -0.21
C GLY A 40 14.30 20.08 -1.14
N HIS A 41 13.06 19.59 -1.05
CA HIS A 41 11.91 20.04 -1.87
C HIS A 41 12.05 19.94 -3.40
N ASP A 42 13.13 19.35 -3.91
CA ASP A 42 13.28 19.07 -5.34
C ASP A 42 12.12 18.20 -5.87
N LEU A 43 11.60 18.60 -7.03
CA LEU A 43 10.60 17.82 -7.75
C LEU A 43 11.24 16.54 -8.24
N LYS A 44 10.75 15.40 -7.76
CA LYS A 44 11.23 14.08 -8.18
C LYS A 44 10.15 13.35 -8.96
N PRO A 45 10.53 12.63 -10.04
CA PRO A 45 9.61 11.73 -10.70
C PRO A 45 9.11 10.67 -9.72
N SER A 46 7.94 10.09 -10.02
CA SER A 46 7.48 8.91 -9.30
C SER A 46 8.39 7.71 -9.61
N PRO A 47 8.36 6.64 -8.80
CA PRO A 47 9.06 5.40 -9.11
C PRO A 47 8.74 4.85 -10.51
N VAL A 48 7.47 4.82 -10.90
CA VAL A 48 7.04 4.35 -12.22
C VAL A 48 7.55 5.25 -13.34
N HIS A 49 7.50 6.57 -13.15
CA HIS A 49 8.03 7.52 -14.12
C HIS A 49 9.53 7.30 -14.32
N ALA A 50 10.31 7.31 -13.25
CA ALA A 50 11.76 7.13 -13.32
C ALA A 50 12.14 5.79 -13.99
N PHE A 51 11.42 4.72 -13.66
CA PHE A 51 11.64 3.42 -14.28
C PHE A 51 11.31 3.42 -15.77
N ALA A 52 10.17 4.00 -16.17
CA ALA A 52 9.77 4.10 -17.57
C ALA A 52 10.79 4.90 -18.42
N GLU A 53 11.28 6.03 -17.89
CA GLU A 53 12.35 6.81 -18.54
C GLU A 53 13.64 6.01 -18.70
N SER A 54 14.02 5.20 -17.71
CA SER A 54 15.21 4.34 -17.79
C SER A 54 15.13 3.28 -18.90
N LEU A 55 13.92 2.94 -19.34
CA LEU A 55 13.65 2.01 -20.45
C LEU A 55 13.42 2.74 -21.78
N GLY A 56 13.50 4.08 -21.80
CA GLY A 56 13.20 4.90 -22.97
C GLY A 56 11.72 4.94 -23.35
N LEU A 57 10.82 4.60 -22.42
CA LEU A 57 9.37 4.63 -22.66
C LEU A 57 8.83 6.05 -22.57
N SER A 58 7.80 6.36 -23.39
CA SER A 58 7.11 7.64 -23.33
C SER A 58 6.31 7.78 -22.04
N VAL A 59 6.55 8.83 -21.27
CA VAL A 59 5.83 9.10 -20.01
C VAL A 59 4.93 10.34 -20.14
N ARG A 60 3.69 10.24 -19.66
CA ARG A 60 2.76 11.35 -19.49
C ARG A 60 2.39 11.52 -18.01
N THR A 61 2.34 12.77 -17.56
CA THR A 61 1.99 13.09 -16.17
C THR A 61 0.89 14.15 -16.09
N PRO A 62 -0.33 13.84 -16.58
CA PRO A 62 -1.43 14.80 -16.55
C PRO A 62 -1.82 15.12 -15.11
N ALA A 63 -2.15 16.38 -14.84
CA ALA A 63 -2.76 16.77 -13.57
C ALA A 63 -4.15 16.15 -13.38
N SER A 64 -4.84 15.80 -14.48
CA SER A 64 -6.15 15.15 -14.47
C SER A 64 -6.40 14.39 -15.78
N MET A 65 -6.78 13.12 -15.68
CA MET A 65 -7.28 12.31 -16.80
C MET A 65 -8.65 12.76 -17.35
N LYS A 66 -9.28 13.75 -16.73
CA LYS A 66 -10.63 14.22 -17.11
C LYS A 66 -10.60 15.33 -18.17
N THR A 67 -9.42 15.85 -18.52
CA THR A 67 -9.32 16.96 -19.48
C THR A 67 -9.57 16.45 -20.90
N ALA A 68 -10.25 17.24 -21.73
CA ALA A 68 -10.53 16.87 -23.12
C ALA A 68 -9.24 16.62 -23.93
N GLU A 69 -8.19 17.39 -23.63
CA GLU A 69 -6.86 17.20 -24.22
C GLU A 69 -6.27 15.83 -23.87
N GLU A 70 -6.31 15.43 -22.60
CA GLU A 70 -5.74 14.15 -22.18
C GLU A 70 -6.56 12.97 -22.68
N ILE A 71 -7.90 13.08 -22.69
CA ILE A 71 -8.77 12.07 -23.27
C ILE A 71 -8.46 11.88 -24.76
N LYS A 72 -8.26 12.98 -25.51
CA LYS A 72 -7.87 12.92 -26.92
C LYS A 72 -6.50 12.26 -27.11
N ALA A 73 -5.52 12.63 -26.29
CA ALA A 73 -4.18 12.04 -26.35
C ALA A 73 -4.21 10.54 -26.03
N PHE A 74 -4.92 10.12 -24.99
CA PHE A 74 -5.07 8.72 -24.59
C PHE A 74 -5.74 7.88 -25.69
N ARG A 75 -6.81 8.40 -26.32
CA ARG A 75 -7.49 7.73 -27.43
C ARG A 75 -6.60 7.59 -28.66
N ALA A 76 -5.73 8.56 -28.93
CA ALA A 76 -4.80 8.52 -30.06
C ALA A 76 -3.71 7.46 -29.92
N LEU A 77 -3.55 6.84 -28.74
CA LEU A 77 -2.59 5.77 -28.53
C LEU A 77 -2.98 4.45 -29.21
N ASP A 78 -4.25 4.28 -29.61
CA ASP A 78 -4.77 3.07 -30.27
C ASP A 78 -4.45 1.78 -29.49
N LEU A 79 -4.94 1.72 -28.26
CA LEU A 79 -4.56 0.69 -27.29
C LEU A 79 -5.42 -0.58 -27.43
N ASP A 80 -4.78 -1.74 -27.26
CA ASP A 80 -5.51 -2.97 -27.01
C ASP A 80 -6.12 -2.96 -25.61
N ALA A 81 -5.33 -2.62 -24.59
CA ALA A 81 -5.77 -2.57 -23.20
C ALA A 81 -4.99 -1.51 -22.41
N ALA A 82 -5.54 -1.09 -21.28
CA ALA A 82 -4.81 -0.29 -20.30
C ALA A 82 -4.70 -1.05 -18.97
N VAL A 83 -3.49 -1.06 -18.40
CA VAL A 83 -3.21 -1.67 -17.10
C VAL A 83 -3.02 -0.57 -16.08
N VAL A 84 -3.83 -0.62 -15.02
CA VAL A 84 -3.83 0.35 -13.93
C VAL A 84 -3.33 -0.33 -12.67
N VAL A 85 -2.32 0.26 -12.03
CA VAL A 85 -1.76 -0.23 -10.77
C VAL A 85 -1.44 0.96 -9.90
N ALA A 86 -2.25 1.22 -8.88
CA ALA A 86 -2.06 2.31 -7.91
C ALA A 86 -1.77 3.69 -8.56
N PHE A 87 -2.55 4.06 -9.57
CA PHE A 87 -2.36 5.31 -10.34
C PHE A 87 -2.76 6.57 -9.54
N GLY A 88 -3.87 6.49 -8.79
CA GLY A 88 -4.32 7.57 -7.90
C GLY A 88 -5.19 8.66 -8.53
N GLN A 89 -5.54 8.55 -9.83
CA GLN A 89 -6.58 9.39 -10.44
C GLN A 89 -7.80 8.55 -10.83
N ILE A 90 -8.96 9.20 -10.86
CA ILE A 90 -10.20 8.60 -11.34
C ILE A 90 -10.18 8.64 -12.88
N LEU A 91 -10.44 7.48 -13.50
CA LEU A 91 -10.62 7.38 -14.94
C LEU A 91 -12.10 7.58 -15.27
N VAL A 92 -12.39 8.53 -16.16
CA VAL A 92 -13.74 8.76 -16.68
C VAL A 92 -14.07 7.72 -17.75
N ARG A 93 -15.37 7.53 -18.01
CA ARG A 93 -15.88 6.59 -19.00
C ARG A 93 -15.14 6.66 -20.35
N GLU A 94 -14.86 7.87 -20.82
CA GLU A 94 -14.18 8.11 -22.10
C GLU A 94 -12.76 7.54 -22.18
N VAL A 95 -12.09 7.41 -21.02
CA VAL A 95 -10.77 6.79 -20.88
C VAL A 95 -10.92 5.28 -20.69
N LEU A 96 -11.91 4.85 -19.90
CA LEU A 96 -12.20 3.43 -19.64
C LEU A 96 -12.58 2.65 -20.90
N GLU A 97 -13.34 3.28 -21.80
CA GLU A 97 -13.84 2.69 -23.05
C GLU A 97 -12.87 2.91 -24.23
N ALA A 98 -11.79 3.66 -24.06
CA ALA A 98 -10.86 3.97 -25.16
C ALA A 98 -10.04 2.75 -25.65
N PRO A 99 -9.47 1.89 -24.78
CA PRO A 99 -8.78 0.69 -25.24
C PRO A 99 -9.78 -0.36 -25.75
N ARG A 100 -9.42 -1.07 -26.82
CA ARG A 100 -10.27 -2.09 -27.47
C ARG A 100 -10.83 -3.15 -26.52
N LEU A 101 -10.03 -3.58 -25.54
CA LEU A 101 -10.36 -4.60 -24.53
C LEU A 101 -10.69 -3.97 -23.17
N GLY A 102 -10.57 -2.65 -23.04
CA GLY A 102 -10.84 -1.85 -21.84
C GLY A 102 -9.65 -1.69 -20.88
N CYS A 103 -9.96 -1.16 -19.69
CA CYS A 103 -9.01 -0.90 -18.61
C CYS A 103 -9.12 -1.96 -17.51
N PHE A 104 -7.97 -2.46 -17.04
CA PHE A 104 -7.88 -3.47 -15.99
C PHE A 104 -7.02 -2.96 -14.84
N ASN A 105 -7.50 -3.12 -13.61
CA ASN A 105 -6.77 -2.74 -12.41
C ASN A 105 -6.24 -3.97 -11.69
N LEU A 106 -4.98 -3.92 -11.26
CA LEU A 106 -4.44 -4.83 -10.25
C LEU A 106 -4.72 -4.24 -8.86
N HIS A 107 -5.67 -4.83 -8.15
CA HIS A 107 -6.06 -4.40 -6.81
C HIS A 107 -5.40 -5.26 -5.73
N ALA A 108 -4.88 -4.65 -4.67
CA ALA A 108 -4.14 -5.33 -3.60
C ALA A 108 -5.05 -5.84 -2.47
N SER A 109 -6.18 -6.45 -2.83
CA SER A 109 -7.04 -7.21 -1.92
C SER A 109 -7.82 -8.32 -2.63
N LEU A 110 -8.58 -9.07 -1.83
CA LEU A 110 -9.59 -10.01 -2.30
C LEU A 110 -10.97 -9.33 -2.31
N LEU A 111 -11.35 -8.76 -3.45
CA LEU A 111 -12.65 -8.12 -3.64
C LEU A 111 -13.80 -9.14 -3.47
N PRO A 112 -14.96 -8.73 -2.93
CA PRO A 112 -15.39 -7.35 -2.68
C PRO A 112 -14.85 -6.70 -1.39
N ARG A 113 -14.04 -7.41 -0.61
CA ARG A 113 -13.43 -6.86 0.60
C ARG A 113 -12.30 -5.88 0.23
N TRP A 114 -12.26 -4.75 0.95
CA TRP A 114 -11.24 -3.71 0.83
C TRP A 114 -11.19 -2.97 -0.51
N ARG A 115 -12.35 -2.58 -1.05
CA ARG A 115 -12.42 -1.55 -2.11
C ARG A 115 -11.78 -0.24 -1.63
N GLY A 116 -11.01 0.43 -2.47
CA GLY A 116 -10.48 1.76 -2.21
C GLY A 116 -8.97 1.82 -1.95
N ALA A 117 -8.56 2.80 -1.14
CA ALA A 117 -7.23 3.40 -1.24
C ALA A 117 -6.12 2.74 -0.41
N ALA A 118 -6.44 1.98 0.65
CA ALA A 118 -5.43 1.43 1.57
C ALA A 118 -5.66 -0.06 1.93
N PRO A 119 -5.90 -0.95 0.96
CA PRO A 119 -6.32 -2.32 1.24
C PRO A 119 -5.30 -3.11 2.09
N ILE A 120 -4.01 -2.93 1.83
CA ILE A 120 -2.92 -3.64 2.51
C ILE A 120 -2.91 -3.32 4.00
N GLN A 121 -2.91 -2.02 4.34
CA GLN A 121 -2.91 -1.55 5.73
C GLN A 121 -4.16 -2.04 6.45
N ARG A 122 -5.32 -1.89 5.80
CA ARG A 122 -6.63 -2.19 6.41
C ARG A 122 -6.81 -3.69 6.66
N ALA A 123 -6.31 -4.55 5.78
CA ALA A 123 -6.30 -6.00 6.00
C ALA A 123 -5.52 -6.38 7.27
N ILE A 124 -4.31 -5.83 7.45
CA ILE A 124 -3.51 -6.07 8.67
C ILE A 124 -4.20 -5.52 9.91
N MET A 125 -4.68 -4.27 9.86
CA MET A 125 -5.33 -3.61 11.00
C MET A 125 -6.61 -4.33 11.45
N ALA A 126 -7.37 -4.91 10.51
CA ALA A 126 -8.55 -5.70 10.81
C ALA A 126 -8.22 -7.10 11.36
N GLY A 127 -6.99 -7.57 11.20
CA GLY A 127 -6.56 -8.91 11.59
C GLY A 127 -6.98 -10.00 10.62
N ASP A 128 -7.06 -9.68 9.33
CA ASP A 128 -7.30 -10.68 8.30
C ASP A 128 -6.13 -11.68 8.28
N ALA A 129 -6.44 -12.98 8.22
CA ALA A 129 -5.42 -14.03 8.13
C ALA A 129 -4.86 -14.20 6.71
N VAL A 130 -5.64 -13.78 5.72
CA VAL A 130 -5.37 -13.91 4.29
C VAL A 130 -5.79 -12.62 3.59
N THR A 131 -4.98 -12.20 2.63
CA THR A 131 -5.29 -11.15 1.65
C THR A 131 -4.92 -11.66 0.25
N GLY A 132 -4.76 -10.77 -0.73
CA GLY A 132 -4.30 -11.16 -2.04
C GLY A 132 -4.22 -10.01 -3.01
N VAL A 133 -4.05 -10.37 -4.27
CA VAL A 133 -4.20 -9.45 -5.40
C VAL A 133 -5.27 -9.97 -6.34
N GLN A 134 -5.98 -9.07 -7.01
CA GLN A 134 -6.95 -9.40 -8.04
C GLN A 134 -6.81 -8.49 -9.24
N VAL A 135 -6.89 -9.06 -10.44
CA VAL A 135 -7.08 -8.31 -11.68
C VAL A 135 -8.57 -8.19 -11.91
N MET A 136 -9.07 -6.96 -12.03
CA MET A 136 -10.47 -6.68 -12.32
C MET A 136 -10.59 -5.74 -13.50
N ARG A 137 -11.70 -5.83 -14.23
CA ARG A 137 -12.09 -4.78 -15.17
C ARG A 137 -12.48 -3.54 -14.39
N MET A 138 -12.04 -2.38 -14.85
CA MET A 138 -12.44 -1.12 -14.23
C MET A 138 -13.83 -0.70 -14.69
N SER A 139 -14.57 -0.08 -13.77
CA SER A 139 -15.84 0.60 -13.98
C SER A 139 -15.72 2.07 -13.56
N GLU A 140 -16.76 2.88 -13.77
CA GLU A 140 -16.82 4.24 -13.19
C GLU A 140 -16.91 4.21 -11.65
N GLY A 141 -17.47 3.14 -11.08
CA GLY A 141 -17.47 2.89 -9.64
C GLY A 141 -16.09 2.55 -9.06
N LEU A 142 -15.92 2.76 -7.76
CA LEU A 142 -14.67 2.53 -7.05
C LEU A 142 -14.44 1.03 -6.77
N ASP A 143 -13.60 0.39 -7.58
CA ASP A 143 -13.19 -1.00 -7.41
C ASP A 143 -14.37 -2.01 -7.40
N GLU A 144 -15.40 -1.73 -8.19
CA GLU A 144 -16.66 -2.51 -8.23
C GLU A 144 -16.77 -3.46 -9.42
N GLY A 145 -15.89 -3.29 -10.41
CA GLY A 145 -15.95 -4.05 -11.65
C GLY A 145 -15.64 -5.53 -11.46
N PRO A 146 -15.99 -6.36 -12.45
CA PRO A 146 -15.87 -7.81 -12.34
C PRO A 146 -14.41 -8.26 -12.23
N VAL A 147 -14.18 -9.29 -11.43
CA VAL A 147 -12.86 -9.89 -11.19
C VAL A 147 -12.57 -10.94 -12.26
N LEU A 148 -11.35 -10.93 -12.78
CA LEU A 148 -10.87 -11.89 -13.80
C LEU A 148 -10.05 -13.02 -13.17
N MET A 149 -9.12 -12.65 -12.30
CA MET A 149 -8.14 -13.56 -11.70
C MET A 149 -7.70 -13.01 -10.35
N GLY A 150 -7.36 -13.88 -9.41
CA GLY A 150 -6.77 -13.47 -8.15
C GLY A 150 -5.90 -14.55 -7.54
N GLU A 151 -5.00 -14.12 -6.67
CA GLU A 151 -4.12 -14.99 -5.90
C GLU A 151 -4.19 -14.61 -4.42
N GLN A 152 -4.37 -15.61 -3.56
CA GLN A 152 -4.45 -15.45 -2.12
C GLN A 152 -3.06 -15.56 -1.48
N VAL A 153 -2.83 -14.78 -0.44
CA VAL A 153 -1.57 -14.69 0.28
C VAL A 153 -1.85 -14.65 1.78
N ARG A 154 -1.15 -15.47 2.55
CA ARG A 154 -1.22 -15.46 4.02
C ARG A 154 -0.56 -14.19 4.58
N ILE A 155 -1.21 -13.60 5.58
CA ILE A 155 -0.61 -12.55 6.41
C ILE A 155 0.06 -13.24 7.60
N ASP A 156 1.39 -13.15 7.67
CA ASP A 156 2.17 -13.76 8.74
C ASP A 156 2.09 -12.94 10.04
N ALA A 157 2.38 -13.56 11.18
CA ALA A 157 2.16 -12.94 12.50
C ALA A 157 2.95 -11.64 12.71
N LEU A 158 4.14 -11.52 12.13
CA LEU A 158 5.01 -10.34 12.19
C LEU A 158 4.99 -9.54 10.88
N GLU A 159 4.07 -9.84 9.97
CA GLU A 159 3.94 -9.15 8.70
C GLU A 159 3.56 -7.68 8.93
N THR A 160 4.32 -6.78 8.29
CA THR A 160 4.05 -5.34 8.26
C THR A 160 3.41 -4.95 6.94
N ALA A 161 2.80 -3.76 6.85
CA ALA A 161 2.26 -3.29 5.58
C ALA A 161 3.34 -3.15 4.49
N GLY A 162 4.58 -2.80 4.86
CA GLY A 162 5.70 -2.75 3.91
C GLY A 162 6.11 -4.12 3.37
N THR A 163 6.28 -5.12 4.26
CA THR A 163 6.66 -6.46 3.83
C THR A 163 5.54 -7.17 3.06
N LEU A 164 4.28 -6.93 3.44
CA LEU A 164 3.11 -7.42 2.70
C LEU A 164 2.98 -6.73 1.34
N HIS A 165 3.28 -5.43 1.26
CA HIS A 165 3.32 -4.69 0.01
C HIS A 165 4.29 -5.32 -0.99
N ASP A 166 5.52 -5.63 -0.56
CA ASP A 166 6.52 -6.22 -1.45
C ASP A 166 6.11 -7.63 -1.91
N LYS A 167 5.54 -8.42 -0.98
CA LYS A 167 5.00 -9.75 -1.26
C LYS A 167 3.88 -9.67 -2.32
N LEU A 168 2.92 -8.76 -2.15
CA LEU A 168 1.79 -8.59 -3.08
C LEU A 168 2.22 -7.98 -4.43
N ALA A 169 3.20 -7.08 -4.44
CA ALA A 169 3.76 -6.52 -5.68
C ALA A 169 4.37 -7.63 -6.55
N ALA A 170 5.15 -8.52 -5.94
CA ALA A 170 5.75 -9.65 -6.65
C ALA A 170 4.70 -10.63 -7.18
N VAL A 171 3.66 -10.92 -6.41
CA VAL A 171 2.55 -11.78 -6.86
C VAL A 171 1.78 -11.14 -8.02
N GLY A 172 1.37 -9.88 -7.86
CA GLY A 172 0.60 -9.16 -8.87
C GLY A 172 1.36 -8.97 -10.18
N ALA A 173 2.67 -8.72 -10.12
CA ALA A 173 3.52 -8.58 -11.28
C ALA A 173 3.55 -9.86 -12.14
N ARG A 174 3.65 -11.04 -11.52
CA ARG A 174 3.60 -12.34 -12.23
C ARG A 174 2.20 -12.67 -12.77
N MET A 175 1.15 -12.23 -12.08
CA MET A 175 -0.24 -12.53 -12.46
C MET A 175 -0.69 -11.72 -13.69
N LEU A 176 -0.21 -10.49 -13.85
CA LEU A 176 -0.66 -9.57 -14.90
C LEU A 176 -0.47 -10.11 -16.33
N PRO A 177 0.72 -10.59 -16.75
CA PRO A 177 0.90 -11.19 -18.09
C PRO A 177 -0.04 -12.37 -18.35
N VAL A 178 -0.32 -13.20 -17.33
CA VAL A 178 -1.23 -14.35 -17.45
C VAL A 178 -2.67 -13.87 -17.70
N ALA A 179 -3.14 -12.90 -16.92
CA ALA A 179 -4.47 -12.31 -17.09
C ALA A 179 -4.62 -11.65 -18.47
N LEU A 180 -3.63 -10.86 -18.88
CA LEU A 180 -3.57 -10.21 -20.18
C LEU A 180 -3.58 -11.22 -21.35
N GLY A 181 -2.81 -12.30 -21.26
CA GLY A 181 -2.83 -13.36 -22.26
C GLY A 181 -4.19 -14.06 -22.35
N ALA A 182 -4.90 -14.23 -21.23
CA ALA A 182 -6.26 -14.78 -21.24
C ALA A 182 -7.27 -13.81 -21.89
N ILE A 183 -7.14 -12.50 -21.65
CA ILE A 183 -7.96 -11.47 -22.28
C ILE A 183 -7.71 -11.44 -23.79
N GLU A 184 -6.45 -11.43 -24.24
CA GLU A 184 -6.08 -11.37 -25.65
C GLU A 184 -6.65 -12.54 -26.46
N ARG A 185 -6.69 -13.75 -25.87
CA ARG A 185 -7.26 -14.95 -26.49
C ARG A 185 -8.78 -15.09 -26.36
N GLY A 186 -9.47 -14.15 -25.69
CA GLY A 186 -10.90 -14.26 -25.40
C GLY A 186 -11.27 -15.37 -24.42
N ALA A 187 -10.31 -15.83 -23.62
CA ALA A 187 -10.49 -16.90 -22.63
C ALA A 187 -10.72 -16.37 -21.21
N ALA A 188 -10.56 -15.06 -20.98
CA ALA A 188 -10.81 -14.43 -19.69
C ALA A 188 -12.29 -14.56 -19.28
N ARG A 189 -12.53 -14.99 -18.04
CA ARG A 189 -13.86 -15.02 -17.42
C ARG A 189 -13.96 -13.88 -16.43
N GLU A 190 -14.87 -12.96 -16.70
CA GLU A 190 -15.17 -11.85 -15.80
C GLU A 190 -16.33 -12.24 -14.88
N THR A 191 -16.05 -12.28 -13.58
CA THR A 191 -17.04 -12.64 -12.56
C THR A 191 -17.48 -11.39 -11.82
N PRO A 192 -18.78 -11.01 -11.88
CA PRO A 192 -19.30 -9.92 -11.06
C PRO A 192 -18.97 -10.15 -9.58
N GLN A 193 -18.61 -9.07 -8.88
CA GLN A 193 -18.39 -9.15 -7.45
C GLN A 193 -19.70 -9.44 -6.72
N SER A 194 -19.61 -10.17 -5.60
CA SER A 194 -20.74 -10.34 -4.69
C SER A 194 -21.12 -8.98 -4.06
N GLU A 195 -22.41 -8.78 -3.79
CA GLU A 195 -22.89 -7.69 -2.94
C GLU A 195 -22.60 -7.97 -1.45
N ASP A 196 -22.52 -9.25 -1.08
CA ASP A 196 -22.15 -9.67 0.27
C ASP A 196 -20.65 -9.53 0.53
N GLY A 197 -20.29 -8.98 1.70
CA GLY A 197 -18.90 -8.87 2.14
C GLY A 197 -18.15 -7.63 1.63
N VAL A 198 -18.85 -6.68 0.99
CA VAL A 198 -18.27 -5.39 0.57
C VAL A 198 -17.74 -4.62 1.78
N THR A 199 -16.46 -4.27 1.75
CA THR A 199 -15.85 -3.36 2.74
C THR A 199 -14.97 -2.33 2.05
N TYR A 200 -14.77 -1.18 2.70
CA TYR A 200 -14.01 -0.07 2.14
C TYR A 200 -12.72 0.20 2.91
N ALA A 201 -11.60 0.08 2.21
CA ALA A 201 -10.28 0.45 2.68
C ALA A 201 -10.05 1.96 2.53
N ARG A 202 -10.61 2.74 3.45
CA ARG A 202 -10.43 4.20 3.46
C ARG A 202 -8.95 4.57 3.58
N LYS A 203 -8.54 5.64 2.89
CA LYS A 203 -7.19 6.21 2.98
C LYS A 203 -6.79 6.44 4.44
N ILE A 204 -5.56 6.07 4.79
CA ILE A 204 -4.99 6.34 6.12
C ILE A 204 -4.78 7.86 6.30
N LYS A 205 -5.29 8.41 7.40
CA LYS A 205 -5.06 9.80 7.82
C LYS A 205 -3.93 9.88 8.84
N ALA A 206 -3.21 11.00 8.88
CA ALA A 206 -2.10 11.22 9.82
C ALA A 206 -2.54 11.09 11.30
N ALA A 207 -3.77 11.52 11.61
CA ALA A 207 -4.34 11.40 12.97
C ALA A 207 -4.57 9.94 13.40
N GLU A 208 -4.73 9.02 12.45
CA GLU A 208 -4.87 7.59 12.75
C GLU A 208 -3.53 6.97 13.17
N ALA A 209 -2.40 7.67 13.08
CA ALA A 209 -1.10 7.07 13.38
C ALA A 209 -0.69 7.17 14.86
N ARG A 210 -1.40 7.93 15.70
CA ARG A 210 -1.10 7.95 17.14
C ARG A 210 -1.59 6.64 17.76
N ILE A 211 -0.74 5.99 18.54
CA ILE A 211 -1.10 4.77 19.25
C ILE A 211 -2.04 5.14 20.40
N ASP A 212 -3.15 4.42 20.47
CA ASP A 212 -4.05 4.42 21.63
C ASP A 212 -3.77 3.17 22.46
N TRP A 213 -2.99 3.33 23.53
CA TRP A 213 -2.62 2.22 24.41
C TRP A 213 -3.81 1.63 25.17
N THR A 214 -4.95 2.33 25.25
CA THR A 214 -6.15 1.82 25.93
C THR A 214 -6.86 0.71 25.15
N ARG A 215 -6.46 0.47 23.90
CA ARG A 215 -6.94 -0.66 23.08
C ARG A 215 -6.32 -1.99 23.56
N PRO A 216 -6.93 -3.14 23.24
CA PRO A 216 -6.31 -4.46 23.47
C PRO A 216 -4.97 -4.61 22.73
N ALA A 217 -4.00 -5.31 23.33
CA ALA A 217 -2.66 -5.49 22.78
C ALA A 217 -2.67 -6.05 21.35
N ALA A 218 -3.55 -7.01 21.07
CA ALA A 218 -3.70 -7.58 19.73
C ALA A 218 -4.10 -6.55 18.67
N GLU A 219 -4.85 -5.52 19.03
CA GLU A 219 -5.20 -4.43 18.12
C GLU A 219 -4.10 -3.40 17.99
N VAL A 220 -3.45 -3.04 19.10
CA VAL A 220 -2.27 -2.17 19.10
C VAL A 220 -1.16 -2.75 18.21
N ASP A 221 -0.91 -4.06 18.31
CA ASP A 221 0.05 -4.76 17.49
C ASP A 221 -0.29 -4.69 15.99
N ARG A 222 -1.53 -5.01 15.63
CA ARG A 222 -2.03 -4.90 14.24
C ARG A 222 -1.97 -3.46 13.71
N HIS A 223 -2.23 -2.49 14.57
CA HIS A 223 -2.13 -1.07 14.26
C HIS A 223 -0.68 -0.66 13.94
N ILE A 224 0.27 -1.07 14.79
CA ILE A 224 1.71 -0.83 14.58
C ILE A 224 2.17 -1.44 13.27
N ARG A 225 1.89 -2.72 13.05
CA ARG A 225 2.31 -3.44 11.83
C ARG A 225 1.62 -2.91 10.57
N GLY A 226 0.33 -2.60 10.65
CA GLY A 226 -0.48 -2.08 9.54
C GLY A 226 -0.10 -0.68 9.08
N LEU A 227 0.57 0.11 9.93
CA LEU A 227 1.07 1.44 9.58
C LEU A 227 2.58 1.48 9.32
N SER A 228 3.27 0.35 9.39
CA SER A 228 4.72 0.27 9.19
C SER A 228 5.09 -0.01 7.72
N PRO A 229 6.12 0.66 7.16
CA PRO A 229 6.95 1.70 7.79
C PRO A 229 6.36 3.11 7.70
N PHE A 230 5.31 3.30 6.89
CA PHE A 230 4.68 4.59 6.63
C PHE A 230 3.14 4.49 6.72
N PRO A 231 2.48 5.41 7.44
CA PRO A 231 3.02 6.62 8.11
C PRO A 231 3.86 6.33 9.36
N GLY A 232 3.77 5.11 9.89
CA GLY A 232 4.39 4.66 11.14
C GLY A 232 3.53 5.04 12.34
N ALA A 233 3.06 4.04 13.09
CA ALA A 233 2.37 4.26 14.35
C ALA A 233 3.33 4.93 15.35
N TRP A 234 2.86 5.87 16.17
CA TRP A 234 3.73 6.67 17.03
C TRP A 234 3.13 6.97 18.41
N PHE A 235 4.02 7.20 19.36
CA PHE A 235 3.76 7.64 20.73
C PHE A 235 4.80 8.69 21.16
N GLU A 236 4.58 9.34 22.28
CA GLU A 236 5.50 10.28 22.93
C GLU A 236 6.14 9.62 24.15
N ALA A 237 7.47 9.74 24.25
CA ALA A 237 8.24 9.23 25.39
C ALA A 237 8.95 10.40 26.10
N PRO A 238 9.07 10.38 27.43
CA PRO A 238 9.79 11.43 28.16
C PRO A 238 11.29 11.43 27.82
N SER A 239 11.91 12.61 27.84
CA SER A 239 13.36 12.79 27.73
C SER A 239 13.82 14.04 28.48
N ASP A 240 15.12 14.18 28.72
CA ASP A 240 15.73 15.34 29.37
C ASP A 240 15.40 16.69 28.71
N LYS A 241 15.04 16.67 27.43
CA LYS A 241 14.71 17.86 26.62
C LYS A 241 13.21 18.04 26.40
N GLY A 242 12.38 17.27 27.11
CA GLY A 242 10.94 17.19 26.92
C GLY A 242 10.50 15.93 26.14
N PRO A 243 9.19 15.72 25.96
CA PRO A 243 8.67 14.57 25.25
C PRO A 243 9.19 14.51 23.81
N VAL A 244 9.56 13.31 23.36
CA VAL A 244 10.02 13.05 21.99
C VAL A 244 9.11 12.06 21.30
N ARG A 245 8.85 12.25 20.00
CA ARG A 245 8.07 11.29 19.23
C ARG A 245 8.91 10.06 18.89
N VAL A 246 8.32 8.90 19.12
CA VAL A 246 8.86 7.59 18.75
C VAL A 246 7.85 6.87 17.87
N LYS A 247 8.28 6.39 16.71
CA LYS A 247 7.48 5.47 15.90
C LYS A 247 7.73 4.04 16.34
N ALA A 248 6.66 3.27 16.56
CA ALA A 248 6.71 1.82 16.61
C ALA A 248 6.55 1.28 15.20
N LEU A 249 7.49 0.44 14.76
CA LEU A 249 7.56 -0.07 13.39
C LEU A 249 7.41 -1.59 13.30
N LEU A 250 7.58 -2.29 14.41
CA LEU A 250 7.28 -3.71 14.53
C LEU A 250 7.01 -4.03 16.00
N SER A 251 6.02 -4.89 16.25
CA SER A 251 5.65 -5.36 17.57
C SER A 251 5.21 -6.82 17.52
N ARG A 252 5.02 -7.40 18.71
CA ARG A 252 4.25 -8.62 18.92
C ARG A 252 3.48 -8.52 20.23
N VAL A 253 2.41 -9.30 20.35
CA VAL A 253 1.67 -9.45 21.61
C VAL A 253 2.49 -10.33 22.57
N GLU A 254 2.51 -9.95 23.84
CA GLU A 254 3.07 -10.72 24.95
C GLU A 254 2.17 -10.59 26.19
N ASP A 255 2.31 -11.51 27.13
CA ASP A 255 1.63 -11.43 28.41
C ASP A 255 2.21 -10.28 29.26
N GLY A 256 1.33 -9.52 29.90
CA GLY A 256 1.71 -8.42 30.77
C GLY A 256 0.48 -7.68 31.27
N GLU A 257 0.56 -7.18 32.50
CA GLU A 257 -0.52 -6.44 33.16
C GLU A 257 0.04 -5.14 33.75
N GLY A 258 -0.65 -4.02 33.50
CA GLY A 258 -0.28 -2.71 33.99
C GLY A 258 -1.22 -1.63 33.47
N ALA A 259 -1.00 -0.38 33.88
CA ALA A 259 -1.80 0.73 33.35
C ALA A 259 -1.46 0.97 31.87
N PRO A 260 -2.45 1.22 30.98
CA PRO A 260 -2.20 1.45 29.56
C PRO A 260 -1.13 2.51 29.29
N GLY A 261 -0.17 2.18 28.44
CA GLY A 261 0.94 3.06 28.07
C GLY A 261 2.13 3.01 29.02
N VAL A 262 2.09 2.21 30.09
CA VAL A 262 3.23 2.02 30.99
C VAL A 262 4.20 0.99 30.41
N ALA A 263 5.49 1.31 30.40
CA ALA A 263 6.57 0.37 30.13
C ALA A 263 6.72 -0.60 31.32
N LEU A 264 6.48 -1.89 31.07
CA LEU A 264 6.56 -2.97 32.06
C LEU A 264 8.00 -3.45 32.29
N ASP A 265 8.88 -3.24 31.31
CA ASP A 265 10.31 -3.57 31.40
C ASP A 265 11.18 -2.61 30.57
N GLU A 266 12.49 -2.76 30.70
CA GLU A 266 13.50 -1.97 29.97
C GLU A 266 13.68 -2.43 28.50
N ALA A 267 12.95 -3.47 28.09
CA ALA A 267 13.00 -4.07 26.75
C ALA A 267 11.73 -3.77 25.94
N LEU A 268 11.11 -2.62 26.23
CA LEU A 268 9.96 -2.05 25.52
C LEU A 268 8.70 -2.94 25.50
N LEU A 269 8.44 -3.67 26.59
CA LEU A 269 7.11 -4.25 26.82
C LEU A 269 6.18 -3.16 27.35
N ILE A 270 5.13 -2.82 26.60
CA ILE A 270 4.20 -1.74 26.95
C ILE A 270 2.83 -2.33 27.27
N ALA A 271 2.30 -2.00 28.44
CA ALA A 271 0.96 -2.39 28.84
C ALA A 271 -0.09 -1.73 27.94
N CYS A 272 -1.11 -2.50 27.57
CA CYS A 272 -2.26 -2.06 26.80
C CYS A 272 -3.53 -2.11 27.65
N GLY A 273 -4.70 -1.83 27.07
CA GLY A 273 -5.99 -1.98 27.77
C GLY A 273 -6.29 -3.42 28.18
N ASP A 274 -5.71 -4.38 27.45
CA ASP A 274 -5.74 -5.82 27.74
C ASP A 274 -4.44 -6.44 27.17
N GLY A 275 -3.68 -7.14 28.01
CA GLY A 275 -2.34 -7.66 27.68
C GLY A 275 -1.28 -6.58 27.45
N ALA A 276 -0.17 -6.96 26.81
CA ALA A 276 0.92 -6.05 26.48
C ALA A 276 1.46 -6.27 25.05
N VAL A 277 2.14 -5.26 24.51
CA VAL A 277 2.90 -5.39 23.26
C VAL A 277 4.38 -5.16 23.49
N ARG A 278 5.22 -6.03 22.95
CA ARG A 278 6.66 -5.81 22.90
C ARG A 278 7.02 -5.11 21.60
N LEU A 279 7.63 -3.94 21.69
CA LEU A 279 8.16 -3.24 20.52
C LEU A 279 9.48 -3.90 20.10
N LEU A 280 9.54 -4.36 18.85
CA LEU A 280 10.72 -5.02 18.28
C LEU A 280 11.56 -4.07 17.44
N LYS A 281 10.92 -3.05 16.86
CA LYS A 281 11.58 -2.03 16.04
C LYS A 281 10.95 -0.66 16.28
N ALA A 282 11.79 0.34 16.53
CA ALA A 282 11.35 1.70 16.83
C ALA A 282 12.21 2.76 16.11
N GLN A 283 11.67 3.97 15.97
CA GLN A 283 12.37 5.11 15.39
C GLN A 283 12.08 6.38 16.18
N ARG A 284 13.09 6.88 16.89
CA ARG A 284 13.02 8.21 17.52
C ARG A 284 13.10 9.29 16.45
N GLU A 285 12.39 10.39 16.64
CA GLU A 285 12.45 11.55 15.77
C GLU A 285 13.91 12.01 15.50
N GLY A 286 14.18 12.38 14.26
CA GLY A 286 15.52 12.76 13.81
C GLY A 286 16.54 11.61 13.70
N LYS A 287 16.17 10.37 14.02
CA LYS A 287 17.04 9.17 13.93
C LYS A 287 16.54 8.16 12.90
N GLY A 288 17.39 7.18 12.57
CA GLY A 288 17.00 6.01 11.78
C GLY A 288 16.17 5.02 12.59
N ALA A 289 15.46 4.12 11.91
CA ALA A 289 14.79 2.99 12.55
C ALA A 289 15.83 2.00 13.10
N GLN A 290 15.59 1.47 14.29
CA GLN A 290 16.50 0.60 15.03
C GLN A 290 15.73 -0.55 15.66
N ASP A 291 16.37 -1.71 15.76
CA ASP A 291 15.83 -2.83 16.54
C ASP A 291 15.86 -2.47 18.04
N ALA A 292 14.95 -3.07 18.81
CA ALA A 292 14.67 -2.70 20.20
C ALA A 292 15.94 -2.63 21.08
N GLU A 293 16.80 -3.64 21.00
CA GLU A 293 18.05 -3.70 21.78
C GLU A 293 19.00 -2.54 21.49
N VAL A 294 19.07 -2.10 20.23
CA VAL A 294 19.91 -0.97 19.82
C VAL A 294 19.25 0.35 20.22
N PHE A 295 17.93 0.43 20.11
CA PHE A 295 17.15 1.60 20.49
C PHE A 295 17.33 1.93 21.97
N VAL A 296 17.15 0.95 22.87
CA VAL A 296 17.22 1.18 24.33
C VAL A 296 18.62 1.51 24.83
N ARG A 297 19.69 1.08 24.13
CA ARG A 297 21.07 1.51 24.45
C ARG A 297 21.31 3.01 24.23
N GLY A 298 20.62 3.60 23.24
CA GLY A 298 20.74 5.02 22.89
C GLY A 298 19.62 5.91 23.44
N PHE A 299 18.55 5.30 23.95
CA PHE A 299 17.38 5.95 24.53
C PHE A 299 16.71 4.99 25.52
N PRO A 300 17.28 4.81 26.72
CA PRO A 300 16.73 3.88 27.70
C PRO A 300 15.38 4.38 28.20
N LEU A 301 14.42 3.46 28.30
CA LEU A 301 13.13 3.68 28.94
C LEU A 301 13.06 2.76 30.15
N ALA A 302 13.01 3.35 31.34
CA ALA A 302 12.91 2.60 32.57
C ALA A 302 11.53 1.93 32.67
N ALA A 303 11.44 0.82 33.41
CA ALA A 303 10.15 0.30 33.85
C ALA A 303 9.36 1.39 34.60
N GLU A 304 8.03 1.31 34.55
CA GLU A 304 7.09 2.30 35.07
C GLU A 304 7.06 3.64 34.30
N THR A 305 7.81 3.78 33.20
CA THR A 305 7.72 4.97 32.34
C THR A 305 6.36 5.03 31.64
N VAL A 306 5.65 6.15 31.77
CA VAL A 306 4.37 6.39 31.09
C VAL A 306 4.61 6.97 29.70
N LEU A 307 4.03 6.32 28.68
CA LEU A 307 4.06 6.72 27.28
C LEU A 307 2.71 7.31 26.86
N ALA A 308 2.73 8.40 26.10
CA ALA A 308 1.53 9.13 25.68
C ALA A 308 1.22 8.99 24.19
#